data_AF-A0A6J4S9H4-F1
#
_entry.id   AF-A0A6J4S9H4-F1
#
_cell.length_a   1.000
_cell.length_b   1.000
_cell.length_c   1.000
_cell.angle_alpha   90.00
_cell.angle_beta   90.00
_cell.angle_gamma   90.00
#
_symmetry.space_group_name_H-M   'P 1'
#
loop_
_entity.id
_entity.type
_entity.pdbx_description
1 polymer ?
#
loop_
_entity_poly.entity_id
_entity_poly.type
_entity_poly.pdbx_seq_one_letter_code
_entity_poly.pdbx_strand_id
1 'polypeptide(L)'
;MSLFPRKKTFASRKEARRRRWRVRLGLLAALLLIAGVGIFLVNGLSDDAPSGFSPLSEGGSETGGGSDRGSDPQPRGGAEGKSGAEREQEKAPPEEPPPDPEQKTPEAAAFVAVAPEFPGVTEKNVGAVYTSRMDPSWASVRIGPEGERKDFVVFSHKEGDLWRAEKSIRADEPDYPDNDVVPLAGVPKDLLDYVYEENLFAAEVPEPKVEEVEGLPDVGPAEAPPMEAVVEGVPEGERERVEEVVGKMEERVGGYDGVAGVYVRDLEGGYGYGVRADETFFSASIIKVPVMVAVYRKVEQGDLSFSQEVELKEEDWAAGAGWLQWEEAGTKQTVGDLLLLMMTQSDNVATNALVRMVGGPEHVNDVAASLGAKDTLLYQKVSSERGAVPGLDNRTTPRDMAAMLQKIAEGEAAGEKSCGYMKELMLTNELDWWLDAGLPQDVYAANKAGWLYQVYGDVGIVEHDGHRYTVAILSKHGSATVDEGALLIEDLSRMAWEAQGG
;
A
#
# COMPACT_ATOMS: atom_id res chain seq x y z
N MET A 1 50.12 29.99 -32.83
CA MET A 1 49.49 29.96 -31.50
C MET A 1 48.00 30.24 -31.65
N SER A 2 47.25 29.18 -31.87
CA SER A 2 45.79 29.04 -31.73
C SER A 2 45.55 27.55 -31.96
N LEU A 3 45.06 26.83 -30.96
CA LEU A 3 44.64 25.43 -31.09
C LEU A 3 43.41 25.18 -30.18
N PHE A 4 42.25 25.45 -30.77
CA PHE A 4 40.87 25.03 -30.43
C PHE A 4 40.70 23.49 -30.20
N PRO A 5 39.50 22.92 -29.91
CA PRO A 5 38.18 23.48 -29.48
C PRO A 5 37.39 22.64 -28.41
N ARG A 6 36.26 23.22 -27.94
CA ARG A 6 35.05 22.50 -27.48
C ARG A 6 34.66 21.38 -28.47
N LYS A 7 34.54 20.12 -28.01
CA LYS A 7 33.62 19.10 -28.58
C LYS A 7 33.52 17.82 -27.74
N LYS A 8 32.26 17.39 -27.53
CA LYS A 8 31.73 16.02 -27.28
C LYS A 8 31.58 15.51 -25.83
N THR A 9 30.56 16.01 -25.14
CA THR A 9 29.68 15.18 -24.29
C THR A 9 28.79 14.31 -25.19
N PHE A 10 29.31 13.19 -25.68
CA PHE A 10 28.50 12.14 -26.33
C PHE A 10 29.03 10.72 -26.03
N ALA A 11 29.97 10.60 -25.08
CA ALA A 11 30.61 9.33 -24.73
C ALA A 11 29.93 8.58 -23.56
N SER A 12 29.08 9.23 -22.74
CA SER A 12 28.53 8.59 -21.54
C SER A 12 27.39 7.61 -21.79
N ARG A 13 26.66 7.69 -22.93
CA ARG A 13 25.51 6.80 -23.20
C ARG A 13 25.93 5.40 -23.68
N LYS A 14 27.00 5.30 -24.47
CA LYS A 14 27.48 4.01 -25.01
C LYS A 14 28.28 3.21 -23.98
N GLU A 15 28.96 3.89 -23.07
CA GLU A 15 29.67 3.27 -21.94
C GLU A 15 28.71 2.83 -20.84
N ALA A 16 27.69 3.62 -20.51
CA ALA A 16 26.60 3.18 -19.62
C ALA A 16 25.87 1.95 -20.18
N ARG A 17 25.54 1.96 -21.48
CA ARG A 17 24.90 0.82 -22.17
C ARG A 17 25.78 -0.44 -22.20
N ARG A 18 27.10 -0.30 -22.39
CA ARG A 18 28.06 -1.44 -22.34
C ARG A 18 28.29 -1.95 -20.92
N ARG A 19 28.28 -1.08 -19.91
CA ARG A 19 28.38 -1.45 -18.49
C ARG A 19 27.12 -2.21 -18.06
N ARG A 20 25.93 -1.74 -18.45
CA ARG A 20 24.64 -2.43 -18.22
C ARG A 20 24.56 -3.80 -18.90
N TRP A 21 25.00 -3.91 -20.17
CA TRP A 21 25.03 -5.22 -20.85
C TRP A 21 25.95 -6.24 -20.17
N ARG A 22 27.10 -5.80 -19.63
CA ARG A 22 28.02 -6.68 -18.88
C ARG A 22 27.47 -7.10 -17.52
N VAL A 23 26.72 -6.21 -16.85
CA VAL A 23 26.02 -6.51 -15.59
C VAL A 23 24.85 -7.48 -15.84
N ARG A 24 24.06 -7.27 -16.89
CA ARG A 24 22.97 -8.18 -17.31
C ARG A 24 23.47 -9.58 -17.62
N LEU A 25 24.58 -9.72 -18.35
CA LEU A 25 25.21 -11.04 -18.60
C LEU A 25 25.84 -11.66 -17.35
N GLY A 26 26.38 -10.85 -16.44
CA GLY A 26 26.96 -11.31 -15.18
C GLY A 26 25.90 -11.86 -14.22
N LEU A 27 24.77 -11.16 -14.08
CA LEU A 27 23.65 -11.58 -13.23
C LEU A 27 22.92 -12.79 -13.81
N LEU A 28 22.70 -12.86 -15.12
CA LEU A 28 22.13 -14.06 -15.75
C LEU A 28 23.03 -15.29 -15.56
N ALA A 29 24.35 -15.13 -15.65
CA ALA A 29 25.30 -16.21 -15.42
C ALA A 29 25.34 -16.65 -13.95
N ALA A 30 25.19 -15.71 -13.00
CA ALA A 30 25.07 -16.02 -11.58
C ALA A 30 23.76 -16.78 -11.27
N LEU A 31 22.62 -16.34 -11.82
CA LEU A 31 21.33 -17.00 -11.67
C LEU A 31 21.34 -18.43 -12.25
N LEU A 32 21.96 -18.64 -13.41
CA LEU A 32 22.10 -19.97 -14.01
C LEU A 32 23.03 -20.89 -13.21
N LEU A 33 24.09 -20.35 -12.58
CA LEU A 33 24.97 -21.11 -11.68
C LEU A 33 24.26 -21.50 -10.38
N ILE A 34 23.44 -20.61 -9.81
CA ILE A 34 22.66 -20.87 -8.60
C ILE A 34 21.57 -21.93 -8.85
N ALA A 35 20.86 -21.84 -9.99
CA ALA A 35 19.88 -22.85 -10.39
C ALA A 35 20.53 -24.24 -10.60
N GLY A 36 21.76 -24.29 -11.13
CA GLY A 36 22.52 -25.53 -11.29
C GLY A 36 22.96 -26.16 -9.96
N VAL A 37 23.26 -25.35 -8.94
CA VAL A 37 23.64 -25.82 -7.59
C VAL A 37 22.41 -26.27 -6.80
N GLY A 38 21.27 -25.60 -6.94
CA GLY A 38 20.00 -25.98 -6.31
C GLY A 38 19.52 -27.37 -6.74
N ILE A 39 19.63 -27.71 -8.03
CA ILE A 39 19.28 -29.04 -8.54
C ILE A 39 20.21 -30.14 -7.97
N PHE A 40 21.46 -29.79 -7.62
CA PHE A 40 22.42 -30.75 -7.07
C PHE A 40 22.21 -30.99 -5.57
N LEU A 41 21.71 -29.99 -4.82
CA LEU A 41 21.46 -30.10 -3.38
C LEU A 41 20.12 -30.79 -3.04
N VAL A 42 19.08 -30.59 -3.86
CA VAL A 42 17.75 -31.20 -3.64
C VAL A 42 17.76 -32.72 -3.78
N ASN A 43 18.73 -33.31 -4.48
CA ASN A 43 18.87 -34.77 -4.60
C ASN A 43 19.73 -35.40 -3.48
N GLY A 44 20.18 -34.63 -2.49
CA GLY A 44 21.30 -35.02 -1.62
C GLY A 44 20.97 -35.52 -0.22
N LEU A 45 19.86 -35.14 0.42
CA LEU A 45 19.70 -35.39 1.86
C LEU A 45 18.24 -35.70 2.24
N SER A 46 18.01 -36.97 2.57
CA SER A 46 16.87 -37.47 3.33
C SER A 46 17.36 -38.02 4.66
N ASP A 47 16.47 -37.96 5.65
CA ASP A 47 16.36 -38.78 6.88
C ASP A 47 16.72 -38.14 8.24
N ASP A 48 15.64 -38.15 9.07
CA ASP A 48 15.51 -38.38 10.52
C ASP A 48 15.80 -37.31 11.59
N ALA A 49 14.72 -36.95 12.30
CA ALA A 49 14.68 -36.49 13.69
C ALA A 49 14.45 -37.70 14.65
N PRO A 50 14.66 -37.63 15.99
CA PRO A 50 13.61 -37.05 16.86
C PRO A 50 14.01 -36.49 18.26
N SER A 51 13.11 -35.65 18.79
CA SER A 51 12.55 -35.53 20.17
C SER A 51 13.39 -35.28 21.45
N GLY A 52 12.88 -34.35 22.30
CA GLY A 52 12.81 -34.56 23.77
C GLY A 52 12.96 -33.37 24.72
N PHE A 53 11.89 -33.14 25.52
CA PHE A 53 11.84 -32.66 26.93
C PHE A 53 11.67 -31.16 27.32
N SER A 54 10.62 -30.94 28.14
CA SER A 54 10.38 -29.88 29.16
C SER A 54 10.32 -30.57 30.56
N PRO A 55 10.01 -29.94 31.75
CA PRO A 55 9.67 -28.54 32.12
C PRO A 55 10.27 -28.03 33.49
N LEU A 56 9.71 -26.91 34.01
CA LEU A 56 9.65 -26.39 35.42
C LEU A 56 10.73 -25.33 35.83
N SER A 57 10.52 -24.30 36.67
CA SER A 57 9.38 -23.76 37.47
C SER A 57 9.80 -22.40 38.15
N GLU A 58 8.80 -21.53 38.38
CA GLU A 58 8.52 -20.58 39.49
C GLU A 58 9.48 -19.48 40.01
N GLY A 59 8.86 -18.31 40.31
CA GLY A 59 9.28 -17.35 41.34
C GLY A 59 8.54 -15.99 41.29
N GLY A 60 7.59 -15.74 42.23
CA GLY A 60 6.89 -14.45 42.46
C GLY A 60 7.78 -13.34 43.05
N SER A 61 7.34 -12.15 43.47
CA SER A 61 6.03 -11.59 43.87
C SER A 61 6.18 -10.07 44.13
N GLU A 62 5.12 -9.26 43.92
CA GLU A 62 4.59 -8.15 44.77
C GLU A 62 5.51 -7.01 45.30
N THR A 63 5.15 -5.71 45.48
CA THR A 63 3.88 -4.94 45.70
C THR A 63 4.12 -3.40 45.69
N GLY A 64 3.03 -2.63 45.46
CA GLY A 64 2.71 -1.31 46.09
C GLY A 64 3.14 -0.03 45.35
N GLY A 65 2.38 1.07 45.21
CA GLY A 65 1.04 1.49 45.66
C GLY A 65 0.97 3.03 45.87
N GLY A 66 -0.14 3.68 45.46
CA GLY A 66 -0.61 5.04 45.88
C GLY A 66 -0.43 6.18 44.85
N SER A 67 -1.48 6.68 44.17
CA SER A 67 -2.48 7.73 44.55
C SER A 67 -1.86 9.14 44.70
N ASP A 68 -2.39 10.28 44.23
CA ASP A 68 -3.79 10.74 44.10
C ASP A 68 -3.81 12.19 43.50
N ARG A 69 -4.94 12.61 42.89
CA ARG A 69 -5.45 14.01 42.62
C ARG A 69 -4.73 14.88 41.57
N GLY A 70 -5.40 15.69 40.74
CA GLY A 70 -6.81 16.08 40.62
C GLY A 70 -6.94 17.48 39.97
N SER A 71 -8.13 17.76 39.44
CA SER A 71 -8.71 19.07 39.05
C SER A 71 -8.34 19.73 37.71
N ASP A 72 -9.35 19.79 36.84
CA ASP A 72 -9.74 20.96 36.02
C ASP A 72 -10.98 21.60 36.73
N PRO A 73 -11.40 22.88 36.52
CA PRO A 73 -12.12 23.22 35.28
C PRO A 73 -12.14 24.71 34.80
N GLN A 74 -12.32 24.89 33.48
CA GLN A 74 -13.27 25.80 32.80
C GLN A 74 -13.04 27.34 32.66
N PRO A 75 -13.79 28.02 31.74
CA PRO A 75 -13.22 28.84 30.65
C PRO A 75 -13.59 30.33 30.73
N ARG A 76 -13.08 31.15 29.80
CA ARG A 76 -13.57 32.53 29.59
C ARG A 76 -13.58 32.95 28.12
N GLY A 77 -14.79 33.30 27.66
CA GLY A 77 -15.09 34.64 27.17
C GLY A 77 -14.79 34.94 25.71
N GLY A 78 -15.86 35.00 24.90
CA GLY A 78 -15.83 35.52 23.55
C GLY A 78 -15.69 37.04 23.46
N ALA A 79 -15.41 37.50 22.23
CA ALA A 79 -15.67 38.85 21.78
C ALA A 79 -15.98 38.81 20.27
N GLU A 80 -17.22 39.17 19.96
CA GLU A 80 -17.73 39.42 18.61
C GLU A 80 -17.07 40.68 18.02
N GLY A 81 -16.65 40.60 16.75
CA GLY A 81 -16.26 41.75 15.93
C GLY A 81 -16.93 41.65 14.57
N LYS A 82 -17.91 42.51 14.31
CA LYS A 82 -18.62 42.65 13.03
C LYS A 82 -17.86 43.58 12.07
N SER A 83 -17.55 43.08 10.87
CA SER A 83 -17.46 43.82 9.60
C SER A 83 -17.43 42.75 8.49
N GLY A 84 -18.32 42.65 7.50
CA GLY A 84 -18.95 43.71 6.71
C GLY A 84 -18.23 43.84 5.37
N ALA A 85 -18.20 42.80 4.54
CA ALA A 85 -17.77 42.85 3.14
C ALA A 85 -18.42 41.73 2.30
N GLU A 86 -19.14 42.18 1.27
CA GLU A 86 -19.36 41.59 -0.06
C GLU A 86 -19.59 40.06 -0.19
N ARG A 87 -20.85 39.69 -0.48
CA ARG A 87 -21.25 38.32 -0.86
C ARG A 87 -20.70 37.97 -2.25
N GLU A 88 -19.57 37.29 -2.28
CA GLU A 88 -19.34 36.22 -3.25
C GLU A 88 -20.43 35.15 -3.06
N GLN A 89 -20.88 34.53 -4.14
CA GLN A 89 -21.72 33.34 -4.03
C GLN A 89 -20.86 32.22 -3.42
N GLU A 90 -20.88 32.09 -2.09
CA GLU A 90 -20.41 30.91 -1.38
C GLU A 90 -21.07 29.70 -2.03
N LYS A 91 -20.26 28.85 -2.70
CA LYS A 91 -20.60 27.44 -2.82
C LYS A 91 -20.96 26.98 -1.41
N ALA A 92 -22.15 26.36 -1.27
CA ALA A 92 -22.55 25.80 0.01
C ALA A 92 -21.37 25.00 0.58
N PRO A 93 -21.05 25.16 1.88
CA PRO A 93 -20.06 24.29 2.50
C PRO A 93 -20.47 22.85 2.20
N PRO A 94 -19.51 21.96 1.87
CA PRO A 94 -19.82 20.55 1.70
C PRO A 94 -20.62 20.11 2.93
N GLU A 95 -21.80 19.51 2.69
CA GLU A 95 -22.62 19.01 3.78
C GLU A 95 -21.73 18.12 4.66
N GLU A 96 -21.75 18.38 5.97
CA GLU A 96 -21.04 17.51 6.90
C GLU A 96 -21.54 16.08 6.67
N PRO A 97 -20.62 15.11 6.48
CA PRO A 97 -21.05 13.74 6.26
C PRO A 97 -21.93 13.31 7.43
N PRO A 98 -22.98 12.52 7.18
CA PRO A 98 -23.81 12.01 8.26
C PRO A 98 -22.92 11.33 9.30
N PRO A 99 -23.25 11.44 10.60
CA PRO A 99 -22.48 10.77 11.64
C PRO A 99 -22.47 9.27 11.36
N ASP A 100 -21.32 8.64 11.59
CA ASP A 100 -21.19 7.19 11.42
C ASP A 100 -22.32 6.48 12.18
N PRO A 101 -22.99 5.51 11.54
CA PRO A 101 -24.05 4.78 12.20
C PRO A 101 -23.52 4.09 13.46
N GLU A 102 -24.32 4.06 14.53
CA GLU A 102 -23.94 3.38 15.77
C GLU A 102 -23.74 1.87 15.52
N GLN A 103 -22.49 1.40 15.51
CA GLN A 103 -22.12 0.01 15.27
C GLN A 103 -22.22 -0.82 16.56
N LYS A 104 -23.45 -1.05 17.06
CA LYS A 104 -23.69 -1.77 18.34
C LYS A 104 -23.50 -3.28 18.27
N THR A 105 -23.39 -3.84 17.08
CA THR A 105 -23.21 -5.28 16.83
C THR A 105 -22.05 -5.51 15.86
N PRO A 106 -21.39 -6.68 15.91
CA PRO A 106 -20.27 -6.98 15.01
C PRO A 106 -20.69 -7.00 13.53
N GLU A 107 -21.91 -7.46 13.23
CA GLU A 107 -22.49 -7.45 11.89
C GLU A 107 -22.75 -6.03 11.37
N ALA A 108 -23.15 -5.10 12.23
CA ALA A 108 -23.30 -3.70 11.86
C ALA A 108 -21.95 -3.08 11.50
N ALA A 109 -20.92 -3.34 12.30
CA ALA A 109 -19.55 -2.87 12.03
C ALA A 109 -19.02 -3.42 10.70
N ALA A 110 -19.20 -4.73 10.46
CA ALA A 110 -18.77 -5.38 9.23
C ALA A 110 -19.52 -4.87 8.00
N PHE A 111 -20.84 -4.69 8.11
CA PHE A 111 -21.67 -4.20 7.02
C PHE A 111 -21.30 -2.76 6.63
N VAL A 112 -21.09 -1.88 7.62
CA VAL A 112 -20.66 -0.49 7.39
C VAL A 112 -19.31 -0.43 6.67
N ALA A 113 -18.37 -1.34 6.99
CA ALA A 113 -17.06 -1.38 6.36
C ALA A 113 -17.09 -1.90 4.92
N VAL A 114 -17.96 -2.87 4.61
CA VAL A 114 -17.96 -3.58 3.32
C VAL A 114 -18.94 -3.00 2.33
N ALA A 115 -20.13 -2.57 2.77
CA ALA A 115 -21.17 -2.11 1.87
C ALA A 115 -20.68 -0.99 0.93
N PRO A 116 -20.00 0.08 1.37
CA PRO A 116 -19.57 1.15 0.46
C PRO A 116 -18.62 0.72 -0.67
N GLU A 117 -17.91 -0.39 -0.51
CA GLU A 117 -16.89 -0.84 -1.46
C GLU A 117 -17.44 -1.75 -2.57
N PHE A 118 -18.60 -2.38 -2.35
CA PHE A 118 -19.10 -3.42 -3.25
C PHE A 118 -20.55 -3.17 -3.69
N PRO A 119 -20.75 -2.68 -4.94
CA PRO A 119 -22.07 -2.50 -5.53
C PRO A 119 -22.99 -3.70 -5.35
N GLY A 120 -24.18 -3.47 -4.82
CA GLY A 120 -25.20 -4.52 -4.62
C GLY A 120 -25.09 -5.32 -3.33
N VAL A 121 -24.08 -5.08 -2.48
CA VAL A 121 -24.07 -5.62 -1.11
C VAL A 121 -25.20 -4.97 -0.30
N THR A 122 -26.03 -5.80 0.31
CA THR A 122 -27.15 -5.42 1.19
C THR A 122 -27.09 -6.20 2.49
N GLU A 123 -27.95 -5.86 3.46
CA GLU A 123 -28.11 -6.61 4.72
C GLU A 123 -28.30 -8.13 4.52
N LYS A 124 -28.88 -8.56 3.39
CA LYS A 124 -29.13 -9.97 3.08
C LYS A 124 -27.88 -10.75 2.72
N ASN A 125 -26.80 -10.05 2.39
CA ASN A 125 -25.51 -10.64 2.08
C ASN A 125 -24.71 -10.95 3.35
N VAL A 126 -25.14 -10.44 4.52
CA VAL A 126 -24.49 -10.71 5.81
C VAL A 126 -24.92 -12.08 6.31
N GLY A 127 -23.95 -12.98 6.41
CA GLY A 127 -24.09 -14.35 6.86
C GLY A 127 -23.94 -14.50 8.38
N ALA A 128 -23.58 -15.70 8.83
CA ALA A 128 -23.43 -16.01 10.24
C ALA A 128 -22.34 -15.16 10.94
N VAL A 129 -22.63 -14.77 12.18
CA VAL A 129 -21.67 -14.12 13.09
C VAL A 129 -21.02 -15.20 13.96
N TYR A 130 -19.70 -15.18 14.04
CA TYR A 130 -18.93 -16.10 14.87
C TYR A 130 -18.20 -15.30 15.95
N THR A 131 -18.67 -15.39 17.18
CA THR A 131 -18.06 -14.71 18.33
C THR A 131 -17.03 -15.64 18.97
N SER A 132 -15.82 -15.12 19.22
CA SER A 132 -14.73 -15.93 19.78
C SER A 132 -15.10 -16.42 21.19
N ARG A 133 -14.80 -17.69 21.47
CA ARG A 133 -14.87 -18.27 22.82
C ARG A 133 -13.59 -18.06 23.59
N MET A 134 -12.47 -17.79 22.90
CA MET A 134 -11.20 -17.42 23.53
C MET A 134 -11.22 -15.96 24.01
N ASP A 135 -11.79 -15.06 23.21
CA ASP A 135 -11.94 -13.63 23.53
C ASP A 135 -13.30 -13.08 23.03
N PRO A 136 -14.33 -13.02 23.90
CA PRO A 136 -15.66 -12.55 23.51
C PRO A 136 -15.73 -11.08 23.06
N SER A 137 -14.64 -10.31 23.11
CA SER A 137 -14.57 -8.98 22.51
C SER A 137 -14.33 -9.02 20.99
N TRP A 138 -14.06 -10.19 20.42
CA TRP A 138 -13.85 -10.39 18.98
C TRP A 138 -14.96 -11.23 18.35
N ALA A 139 -15.30 -10.88 17.12
CA ALA A 139 -16.17 -11.68 16.27
C ALA A 139 -15.73 -11.61 14.81
N SER A 140 -16.06 -12.63 14.02
CA SER A 140 -15.94 -12.61 12.57
C SER A 140 -17.32 -12.69 11.93
N VAL A 141 -17.52 -11.90 10.88
CA VAL A 141 -18.77 -11.80 10.12
C VAL A 141 -18.47 -12.18 8.68
N ARG A 142 -19.23 -13.12 8.13
CA ARG A 142 -19.15 -13.48 6.72
C ARG A 142 -20.08 -12.61 5.89
N ILE A 143 -19.59 -12.06 4.79
CA ILE A 143 -20.40 -11.29 3.84
C ILE A 143 -20.19 -11.88 2.46
N GLY A 144 -21.28 -12.29 1.80
CA GLY A 144 -21.25 -12.90 0.47
C GLY A 144 -21.84 -11.96 -0.59
N PRO A 145 -21.05 -11.05 -1.20
CA PRO A 145 -21.50 -10.24 -2.32
C PRO A 145 -21.93 -11.11 -3.51
N GLU A 146 -22.87 -10.62 -4.31
CA GLU A 146 -23.23 -11.29 -5.56
C GLU A 146 -22.04 -11.30 -6.53
N GLY A 147 -21.81 -12.43 -7.20
CA GLY A 147 -20.73 -12.59 -8.19
C GLY A 147 -19.38 -13.02 -7.62
N GLU A 148 -19.22 -12.98 -6.29
CA GLU A 148 -18.00 -13.48 -5.63
C GLU A 148 -18.04 -14.98 -5.43
N ARG A 149 -16.87 -15.62 -5.52
CA ARG A 149 -16.75 -17.09 -5.43
C ARG A 149 -16.90 -17.60 -3.99
N LYS A 150 -16.35 -16.86 -3.02
CA LYS A 150 -16.48 -17.13 -1.59
C LYS A 150 -16.73 -15.83 -0.82
N ASP A 151 -17.16 -15.97 0.43
CA ASP A 151 -17.43 -14.84 1.31
C ASP A 151 -16.16 -14.02 1.63
N PHE A 152 -16.37 -12.73 1.87
CA PHE A 152 -15.45 -11.91 2.64
C PHE A 152 -15.67 -12.20 4.12
N VAL A 153 -14.57 -12.23 4.87
CA VAL A 153 -14.63 -12.35 6.33
C VAL A 153 -14.12 -11.06 6.93
N VAL A 154 -14.96 -10.40 7.73
CA VAL A 154 -14.60 -9.19 8.46
C VAL A 154 -14.47 -9.55 9.93
N PHE A 155 -13.34 -9.20 10.53
CA PHE A 155 -13.09 -9.37 11.96
C PHE A 155 -13.35 -8.02 12.64
N SER A 156 -14.28 -8.05 13.59
CA SER A 156 -14.68 -6.88 14.37
C SER A 156 -14.27 -7.06 15.82
N HIS A 157 -13.83 -5.97 16.44
CA HIS A 157 -13.45 -5.91 17.84
C HIS A 157 -14.34 -4.92 18.59
N LYS A 158 -14.63 -5.24 19.85
CA LYS A 158 -15.51 -4.45 20.70
C LYS A 158 -14.70 -3.45 21.54
N GLU A 159 -14.96 -2.17 21.33
CA GLU A 159 -14.42 -1.06 22.11
C GLU A 159 -15.53 -0.36 22.91
N GLY A 160 -15.58 -0.64 24.22
CA GLY A 160 -16.67 -0.14 25.06
C GLY A 160 -18.00 -0.79 24.67
N ASP A 161 -18.97 0.02 24.24
CA ASP A 161 -20.30 -0.44 23.81
C ASP A 161 -20.43 -0.56 22.28
N LEU A 162 -19.38 -0.24 21.54
CA LEU A 162 -19.37 -0.26 20.08
C LEU A 162 -18.45 -1.34 19.53
N TRP A 163 -18.80 -1.86 18.36
CA TRP A 163 -17.95 -2.72 17.56
C TRP A 163 -17.32 -1.90 16.44
N ARG A 164 -16.08 -2.25 16.07
CA ARG A 164 -15.38 -1.70 14.92
C ARG A 164 -14.85 -2.84 14.06
N ALA A 165 -14.96 -2.70 12.75
CA ALA A 165 -14.26 -3.58 11.84
C ALA A 165 -12.75 -3.26 11.90
N GLU A 166 -11.94 -4.27 12.18
CA GLU A 166 -10.49 -4.12 12.38
C GLU A 166 -9.71 -4.72 11.22
N LYS A 167 -10.16 -5.88 10.72
CA LYS A 167 -9.46 -6.64 9.69
C LYS A 167 -10.45 -7.26 8.74
N SER A 168 -10.00 -7.54 7.54
CA SER A 168 -10.78 -8.31 6.58
C SER A 168 -9.88 -9.23 5.78
N ILE A 169 -10.46 -10.27 5.20
CA ILE A 169 -9.83 -11.16 4.22
C ILE A 169 -10.86 -11.57 3.19
N ARG A 170 -10.36 -12.08 2.06
CA ARG A 170 -11.17 -12.83 1.12
C ARG A 170 -10.94 -14.33 1.33
N ALA A 171 -12.00 -15.10 1.57
CA ALA A 171 -11.85 -16.53 1.84
C ALA A 171 -11.44 -17.37 0.60
N ASP A 172 -11.47 -16.75 -0.60
CA ASP A 172 -11.09 -17.33 -1.89
C ASP A 172 -9.63 -17.07 -2.30
N GLU A 173 -8.82 -16.47 -1.44
CA GLU A 173 -7.38 -16.26 -1.64
C GLU A 173 -6.53 -17.24 -0.78
N PRO A 174 -6.48 -18.55 -1.11
CA PRO A 174 -5.77 -19.56 -0.33
C PRO A 174 -4.34 -19.83 -0.84
N ASP A 175 -3.66 -18.88 -1.50
CA ASP A 175 -2.34 -19.18 -2.09
C ASP A 175 -1.28 -19.47 -1.01
N TYR A 176 -1.49 -19.03 0.23
CA TYR A 176 -0.58 -19.28 1.37
C TYR A 176 -1.32 -19.49 2.71
N PRO A 177 -1.98 -20.65 2.93
CA PRO A 177 -2.70 -20.93 4.18
C PRO A 177 -1.79 -20.97 5.43
N ASP A 178 -0.47 -21.11 5.25
CA ASP A 178 0.52 -21.06 6.32
C ASP A 178 0.97 -19.62 6.68
N ASN A 179 0.47 -18.60 5.97
CA ASN A 179 0.99 -17.23 5.99
C ASN A 179 -0.01 -16.17 6.51
N ASP A 180 -1.17 -16.60 7.03
CA ASP A 180 -2.16 -15.75 7.72
C ASP A 180 -1.58 -15.00 8.95
N VAL A 181 -0.37 -15.35 9.37
CA VAL A 181 0.36 -14.80 10.52
C VAL A 181 0.51 -13.28 10.45
N VAL A 182 0.52 -12.69 9.25
CA VAL A 182 0.79 -11.27 9.03
C VAL A 182 -0.48 -10.40 8.96
N PRO A 183 -1.43 -10.64 8.02
CA PRO A 183 -2.64 -9.81 7.91
C PRO A 183 -3.60 -10.00 9.09
N LEU A 184 -3.60 -11.16 9.75
CA LEU A 184 -4.54 -11.49 10.84
C LEU A 184 -3.91 -11.48 12.23
N ALA A 185 -2.72 -10.89 12.36
CA ALA A 185 -2.06 -10.74 13.66
C ALA A 185 -2.98 -10.08 14.70
N GLY A 186 -3.20 -10.75 15.84
CA GLY A 186 -4.07 -10.28 16.92
C GLY A 186 -5.50 -10.81 16.88
N VAL A 187 -5.95 -11.40 15.77
CA VAL A 187 -7.25 -12.09 15.72
C VAL A 187 -7.18 -13.39 16.53
N PRO A 188 -8.19 -13.70 17.37
CA PRO A 188 -8.22 -14.96 18.11
C PRO A 188 -8.14 -16.20 17.22
N LYS A 189 -7.33 -17.17 17.65
CA LYS A 189 -7.06 -18.40 16.89
C LYS A 189 -8.32 -19.20 16.57
N ASP A 190 -9.31 -19.20 17.45
CA ASP A 190 -10.59 -19.89 17.22
C ASP A 190 -11.46 -19.24 16.15
N LEU A 191 -11.25 -17.96 15.82
CA LEU A 191 -11.84 -17.39 14.62
C LEU A 191 -11.07 -17.84 13.39
N LEU A 192 -9.73 -17.85 13.44
CA LEU A 192 -8.88 -18.21 12.30
C LEU A 192 -9.01 -19.68 11.86
N ASP A 193 -8.97 -20.61 12.81
CA ASP A 193 -9.06 -22.05 12.54
C ASP A 193 -10.41 -22.47 11.89
N TYR A 194 -11.44 -21.63 12.00
CA TYR A 194 -12.79 -21.88 11.48
C TYR A 194 -13.16 -20.95 10.30
N VAL A 195 -12.22 -20.15 9.81
CA VAL A 195 -12.38 -19.32 8.60
C VAL A 195 -12.37 -20.18 7.33
N TYR A 196 -11.43 -21.12 7.23
CA TYR A 196 -11.21 -21.95 6.05
C TYR A 196 -11.78 -23.36 6.26
N GLU A 197 -12.49 -23.89 5.26
CA GLU A 197 -13.09 -25.23 5.35
C GLU A 197 -12.02 -26.31 5.57
N GLU A 198 -10.84 -26.09 5.01
CA GLU A 198 -9.67 -26.96 5.10
C GLU A 198 -9.17 -27.10 6.55
N ASN A 199 -9.38 -26.08 7.39
CA ASN A 199 -8.91 -26.03 8.78
C ASN A 199 -9.90 -26.69 9.77
N LEU A 200 -11.17 -26.86 9.38
CA LEU A 200 -12.25 -27.35 10.27
C LEU A 200 -11.95 -28.72 10.91
N PHE A 201 -11.21 -29.59 10.21
CA PHE A 201 -10.87 -30.93 10.70
C PHE A 201 -9.55 -30.98 11.48
N ALA A 202 -8.76 -29.91 11.45
CA ALA A 202 -7.46 -29.79 12.12
C ALA A 202 -7.48 -28.82 13.31
N ALA A 203 -8.58 -28.10 13.53
CA ALA A 203 -8.74 -27.15 14.63
C ALA A 203 -8.55 -27.83 16.00
N GLU A 204 -7.60 -27.31 16.79
CA GLU A 204 -7.32 -27.78 18.15
C GLU A 204 -7.98 -26.89 19.24
N VAL A 205 -8.62 -25.81 18.82
CA VAL A 205 -9.29 -24.81 19.68
C VAL A 205 -10.81 -24.97 19.63
N PRO A 206 -11.56 -24.48 20.64
CA PRO A 206 -13.02 -24.58 20.65
C PRO A 206 -13.65 -23.83 19.46
N GLU A 207 -14.68 -24.42 18.85
CA GLU A 207 -15.47 -23.73 17.82
C GLU A 207 -16.09 -22.43 18.38
N PRO A 208 -16.06 -21.33 17.62
CA PRO A 208 -16.68 -20.08 18.03
C PRO A 208 -18.19 -20.22 18.27
N LYS A 209 -18.79 -19.24 18.95
CA LYS A 209 -20.24 -19.19 19.14
C LYS A 209 -20.88 -18.58 17.90
N VAL A 210 -21.80 -19.32 17.26
CA VAL A 210 -22.61 -18.80 16.16
C VAL A 210 -23.78 -17.98 16.70
N GLU A 211 -23.95 -16.76 16.19
CA GLU A 211 -25.04 -15.84 16.54
C GLU A 211 -25.87 -15.49 15.29
N GLU A 212 -27.15 -15.20 15.49
CA GLU A 212 -28.05 -14.74 14.42
C GLU A 212 -27.81 -13.24 14.15
N VAL A 213 -27.95 -12.83 12.88
CA VAL A 213 -27.84 -11.42 12.46
C VAL A 213 -29.08 -10.66 12.91
N GLU A 214 -28.93 -9.60 13.69
CA GLU A 214 -30.05 -8.79 14.19
C GLU A 214 -29.91 -7.32 13.78
N GLY A 215 -30.92 -6.78 13.07
CA GLY A 215 -31.13 -5.33 12.91
C GLY A 215 -29.90 -4.53 12.45
N LEU A 216 -29.56 -4.62 11.16
CA LEU A 216 -28.42 -3.89 10.58
C LEU A 216 -28.73 -2.41 10.35
N PRO A 217 -27.73 -1.50 10.44
CA PRO A 217 -27.91 -0.10 10.10
C PRO A 217 -28.23 0.05 8.61
N ASP A 218 -29.10 0.99 8.26
CA ASP A 218 -29.30 1.40 6.87
C ASP A 218 -28.14 2.30 6.44
N VAL A 219 -27.18 1.72 5.72
CA VAL A 219 -26.03 2.44 5.16
C VAL A 219 -26.27 2.91 3.72
N GLY A 220 -27.49 2.73 3.21
CA GLY A 220 -27.80 2.91 1.79
C GLY A 220 -27.18 1.81 0.91
N PRO A 221 -27.56 1.71 -0.36
CA PRO A 221 -26.84 0.86 -1.30
C PRO A 221 -25.42 1.38 -1.47
N ALA A 222 -24.49 0.45 -1.66
CA ALA A 222 -23.16 0.71 -2.18
C ALA A 222 -23.25 1.51 -3.49
N GLU A 223 -23.01 2.81 -3.43
CA GLU A 223 -22.86 3.64 -4.62
C GLU A 223 -21.38 3.67 -4.98
N ALA A 224 -21.04 3.28 -6.21
CA ALA A 224 -19.69 3.48 -6.69
C ALA A 224 -19.39 4.98 -6.57
N PRO A 225 -18.28 5.38 -5.93
CA PRO A 225 -17.93 6.78 -5.77
C PRO A 225 -18.00 7.46 -7.13
N PRO A 226 -18.47 8.72 -7.23
CA PRO A 226 -18.56 9.39 -8.51
C PRO A 226 -17.19 9.41 -9.16
N MET A 227 -17.16 9.20 -10.48
CA MET A 227 -15.94 9.36 -11.25
C MET A 227 -15.64 10.85 -11.34
N GLU A 228 -14.95 11.38 -10.34
CA GLU A 228 -14.62 12.80 -10.28
C GLU A 228 -13.36 13.07 -11.10
N ALA A 229 -13.54 13.80 -12.20
CA ALA A 229 -12.44 14.44 -12.91
C ALA A 229 -11.93 15.66 -12.15
N VAL A 230 -10.61 15.78 -12.08
CA VAL A 230 -9.90 16.84 -11.38
C VAL A 230 -9.06 17.62 -12.38
N VAL A 231 -9.15 18.94 -12.32
CA VAL A 231 -8.33 19.89 -13.10
C VAL A 231 -7.94 21.05 -12.16
N GLU A 232 -6.77 20.97 -11.54
CA GLU A 232 -6.33 21.85 -10.45
C GLU A 232 -5.19 22.77 -10.86
N GLY A 233 -5.40 24.08 -10.76
CA GLY A 233 -4.35 25.07 -11.00
C GLY A 233 -3.91 25.20 -12.46
N VAL A 234 -4.65 24.61 -13.39
CA VAL A 234 -4.30 24.61 -14.83
C VAL A 234 -4.46 26.02 -15.43
N PRO A 235 -3.40 26.60 -16.03
CA PRO A 235 -3.45 27.89 -16.70
C PRO A 235 -4.45 27.91 -17.86
N GLU A 236 -5.04 29.08 -18.16
CA GLU A 236 -6.05 29.23 -19.21
C GLU A 236 -5.55 28.74 -20.60
N GLY A 237 -4.27 28.97 -20.91
CA GLY A 237 -3.67 28.53 -22.18
C GLY A 237 -3.48 27.01 -22.32
N GLU A 238 -3.50 26.27 -21.21
CA GLU A 238 -3.33 24.81 -21.18
C GLU A 238 -4.66 24.08 -20.94
N ARG A 239 -5.72 24.81 -20.55
CA ARG A 239 -6.98 24.23 -20.07
C ARG A 239 -7.65 23.31 -21.09
N GLU A 240 -7.78 23.75 -22.33
CA GLU A 240 -8.43 22.96 -23.39
C GLU A 240 -7.69 21.62 -23.60
N ARG A 241 -6.35 21.64 -23.64
CA ARG A 241 -5.52 20.43 -23.78
C ARG A 241 -5.71 19.48 -22.60
N VAL A 242 -5.67 20.02 -21.37
CA VAL A 242 -5.79 19.20 -20.15
C VAL A 242 -7.20 18.62 -20.04
N GLU A 243 -8.24 19.40 -20.30
CA GLU A 243 -9.63 18.91 -20.31
C GLU A 243 -9.85 17.83 -21.37
N GLU A 244 -9.26 17.95 -22.56
CA GLU A 244 -9.32 16.90 -23.59
C GLU A 244 -8.69 15.58 -23.10
N VAL A 245 -7.51 15.65 -22.47
CA VAL A 245 -6.83 14.45 -21.96
C VAL A 245 -7.59 13.85 -20.78
N VAL A 246 -8.10 14.66 -19.87
CA VAL A 246 -8.93 14.20 -18.75
C VAL A 246 -10.16 13.46 -19.27
N GLY A 247 -10.83 13.97 -20.30
CA GLY A 247 -11.96 13.26 -20.92
C GLY A 247 -11.59 11.88 -21.48
N LYS A 248 -10.40 11.73 -22.07
CA LYS A 248 -9.88 10.42 -22.53
C LYS A 248 -9.55 9.49 -21.35
N MET A 249 -8.98 10.04 -20.28
CA MET A 249 -8.72 9.29 -19.05
C MET A 249 -10.01 8.82 -18.40
N GLU A 250 -11.06 9.66 -18.36
CA GLU A 250 -12.38 9.30 -17.85
C GLU A 250 -12.99 8.14 -18.65
N GLU A 251 -12.93 8.20 -19.99
CA GLU A 251 -13.40 7.11 -20.85
C GLU A 251 -12.63 5.81 -20.55
N ARG A 252 -11.29 5.88 -20.45
CA ARG A 252 -10.45 4.69 -20.22
C ARG A 252 -10.65 4.07 -18.84
N VAL A 253 -10.79 4.91 -17.81
CA VAL A 253 -11.08 4.51 -16.43
C VAL A 253 -12.49 3.95 -16.32
N GLY A 254 -13.48 4.56 -16.97
CA GLY A 254 -14.87 4.10 -16.96
C GLY A 254 -15.13 2.81 -17.73
N GLY A 255 -14.28 2.48 -18.70
CA GLY A 255 -14.32 1.23 -19.44
C GLY A 255 -13.56 0.06 -18.79
N TYR A 256 -12.90 0.28 -17.65
CA TYR A 256 -12.18 -0.78 -16.95
C TYR A 256 -13.14 -1.72 -16.20
N ASP A 257 -12.92 -3.03 -16.31
CA ASP A 257 -13.67 -4.03 -15.53
C ASP A 257 -13.12 -4.07 -14.11
N GLY A 258 -13.58 -3.13 -13.28
CA GLY A 258 -13.11 -2.87 -11.93
C GLY A 258 -13.18 -1.37 -11.61
N VAL A 259 -12.46 -0.93 -10.57
CA VAL A 259 -12.28 0.50 -10.26
C VAL A 259 -10.85 0.88 -10.57
N ALA A 260 -10.66 1.98 -11.31
CA ALA A 260 -9.34 2.53 -11.62
C ALA A 260 -9.29 4.02 -11.30
N GLY A 261 -8.11 4.57 -11.04
CA GLY A 261 -7.89 5.99 -10.80
C GLY A 261 -6.52 6.41 -11.31
N VAL A 262 -6.42 7.67 -11.72
CA VAL A 262 -5.17 8.27 -12.21
C VAL A 262 -5.05 9.69 -11.71
N TYR A 263 -3.84 10.08 -11.32
CA TYR A 263 -3.53 11.48 -11.08
C TYR A 263 -2.13 11.81 -11.60
N VAL A 264 -2.04 12.96 -12.28
CA VAL A 264 -0.82 13.51 -12.86
C VAL A 264 -0.55 14.87 -12.25
N ARG A 265 0.70 15.10 -11.85
CA ARG A 265 1.19 16.40 -11.39
C ARG A 265 2.26 16.89 -12.36
N ASP A 266 1.95 17.94 -13.11
CA ASP A 266 2.92 18.65 -13.95
C ASP A 266 3.80 19.53 -13.04
N LEU A 267 5.11 19.25 -13.00
CA LEU A 267 6.06 19.92 -12.10
C LEU A 267 6.57 21.24 -12.68
N GLU A 268 6.45 21.46 -13.98
CA GLU A 268 6.90 22.69 -14.63
C GLU A 268 5.81 23.76 -14.59
N GLY A 269 4.56 23.34 -14.84
CA GLY A 269 3.38 24.19 -14.75
C GLY A 269 2.80 24.32 -13.35
N GLY A 270 3.16 23.42 -12.42
CA GLY A 270 2.71 23.45 -11.03
C GLY A 270 1.21 23.12 -10.84
N TYR A 271 0.61 22.41 -11.78
CA TYR A 271 -0.81 22.05 -11.81
C TYR A 271 -0.99 20.53 -11.78
N GLY A 272 -2.20 20.08 -11.48
CA GLY A 272 -2.53 18.65 -11.42
C GLY A 272 -3.86 18.34 -12.09
N TYR A 273 -4.01 17.11 -12.56
CA TYR A 273 -5.23 16.64 -13.20
C TYR A 273 -5.35 15.13 -13.14
N GLY A 274 -6.56 14.60 -13.25
CA GLY A 274 -6.77 13.16 -13.18
C GLY A 274 -8.25 12.78 -13.02
N VAL A 275 -8.47 11.52 -12.70
CA VAL A 275 -9.80 10.92 -12.52
C VAL A 275 -9.73 10.05 -11.28
N ARG A 276 -10.70 10.21 -10.36
CA ARG A 276 -10.71 9.51 -9.06
C ARG A 276 -9.41 9.72 -8.29
N ALA A 277 -8.93 10.96 -8.28
CA ALA A 277 -7.64 11.33 -7.70
C ALA A 277 -7.57 11.07 -6.18
N ASP A 278 -8.72 11.13 -5.50
CA ASP A 278 -8.87 10.97 -4.05
C ASP A 278 -9.56 9.65 -3.66
N GLU A 279 -9.83 8.78 -4.64
CA GLU A 279 -10.34 7.43 -4.39
C GLU A 279 -9.31 6.59 -3.64
N THR A 280 -9.77 5.85 -2.63
CA THR A 280 -8.91 4.97 -1.85
C THR A 280 -8.74 3.61 -2.53
N PHE A 281 -7.50 3.20 -2.72
CA PHE A 281 -7.11 1.90 -3.27
C PHE A 281 -6.23 1.13 -2.30
N PHE A 282 -6.19 -0.19 -2.47
CA PHE A 282 -5.11 -1.00 -1.91
C PHE A 282 -3.78 -0.49 -2.46
N SER A 283 -2.84 -0.20 -1.57
CA SER A 283 -1.52 0.30 -1.96
C SER A 283 -0.63 -0.78 -2.55
N ALA A 284 -0.88 -2.05 -2.20
CA ALA A 284 0.04 -3.15 -2.50
C ALA A 284 1.49 -2.76 -2.19
N SER A 285 2.43 -3.10 -3.08
CA SER A 285 3.83 -2.75 -2.90
C SER A 285 4.18 -1.28 -3.12
N ILE A 286 3.24 -0.44 -3.54
CA ILE A 286 3.48 1.00 -3.72
C ILE A 286 3.71 1.69 -2.37
N ILE A 287 3.19 1.13 -1.27
CA ILE A 287 3.44 1.59 0.11
C ILE A 287 4.93 1.62 0.49
N LYS A 288 5.80 0.93 -0.28
CA LYS A 288 7.26 0.94 -0.07
C LYS A 288 7.88 2.31 -0.38
N VAL A 289 7.18 3.21 -1.09
CA VAL A 289 7.64 4.59 -1.35
C VAL A 289 7.83 5.39 -0.05
N PRO A 290 6.82 5.56 0.82
CA PRO A 290 7.03 6.25 2.10
C PRO A 290 8.02 5.50 3.03
N VAL A 291 8.10 4.16 2.96
CA VAL A 291 9.12 3.39 3.71
C VAL A 291 10.53 3.77 3.25
N MET A 292 10.76 3.85 1.94
CA MET A 292 12.04 4.31 1.38
C MET A 292 12.37 5.72 1.90
N VAL A 293 11.42 6.66 1.85
CA VAL A 293 11.65 8.03 2.35
C VAL A 293 12.03 8.03 3.84
N ALA A 294 11.32 7.25 4.66
CA ALA A 294 11.62 7.13 6.09
C ALA A 294 13.05 6.64 6.35
N VAL A 295 13.52 5.62 5.61
CA VAL A 295 14.88 5.09 5.75
C VAL A 295 15.92 6.14 5.39
N TYR A 296 15.77 6.84 4.26
CA TYR A 296 16.70 7.89 3.87
C TYR A 296 16.72 9.05 4.87
N ARG A 297 15.57 9.46 5.41
CA ARG A 297 15.50 10.48 6.48
C ARG A 297 16.28 10.05 7.73
N LYS A 298 16.14 8.78 8.14
CA LYS A 298 16.92 8.21 9.25
C LYS A 298 18.42 8.16 8.97
N VAL A 299 18.81 7.86 7.73
CA VAL A 299 20.22 7.91 7.33
C VAL A 299 20.78 9.33 7.38
N GLU A 300 20.03 10.33 6.92
CA GLU A 300 20.46 11.73 6.98
C GLU A 300 20.55 12.28 8.41
N GLN A 301 19.66 11.83 9.29
CA GLN A 301 19.69 12.16 10.71
C GLN A 301 20.87 11.49 11.46
N GLY A 302 21.50 10.49 10.84
CA GLY A 302 22.57 9.69 11.45
C GLY A 302 22.07 8.57 12.36
N ASP A 303 20.76 8.33 12.40
CA ASP A 303 20.12 7.26 13.17
C ASP A 303 20.34 5.88 12.52
N LEU A 304 20.50 5.84 11.20
CA LEU A 304 20.84 4.66 10.42
C LEU A 304 22.05 4.93 9.52
N SER A 305 22.70 3.86 9.06
CA SER A 305 23.67 3.94 7.96
C SER A 305 23.39 2.85 6.94
N PHE A 306 23.67 3.12 5.65
CA PHE A 306 23.46 2.10 4.60
C PHE A 306 24.25 0.81 4.83
N SER A 307 25.41 0.90 5.47
CA SER A 307 26.27 -0.25 5.79
C SER A 307 25.92 -0.94 7.11
N GLN A 308 24.93 -0.43 7.85
CA GLN A 308 24.51 -1.05 9.10
C GLN A 308 23.91 -2.42 8.81
N GLU A 309 24.41 -3.44 9.48
CA GLU A 309 23.83 -4.78 9.43
C GLU A 309 22.52 -4.81 10.22
N VAL A 310 21.50 -5.39 9.60
CA VAL A 310 20.19 -5.69 10.17
C VAL A 310 20.07 -7.19 10.19
N GLU A 311 19.87 -7.75 11.37
CA GLU A 311 19.47 -9.15 11.54
C GLU A 311 17.97 -9.26 11.28
N LEU A 312 17.60 -10.11 10.33
CA LEU A 312 16.21 -10.45 10.01
C LEU A 312 15.65 -11.29 11.13
N LYS A 313 14.44 -10.94 11.57
CA LYS A 313 13.74 -11.64 12.63
C LYS A 313 12.55 -12.40 12.08
N GLU A 314 12.07 -13.37 12.85
CA GLU A 314 10.82 -14.08 12.56
C GLU A 314 9.64 -13.11 12.37
N GLU A 315 9.59 -12.02 13.15
CA GLU A 315 8.57 -10.99 13.00
C GLU A 315 8.65 -10.19 11.68
N ASP A 316 9.77 -10.22 10.95
CA ASP A 316 9.89 -9.55 9.65
C ASP A 316 9.36 -10.43 8.50
N TRP A 317 9.17 -11.71 8.76
CA TRP A 317 8.88 -12.69 7.71
C TRP A 317 7.51 -12.46 7.08
N ALA A 318 7.46 -12.58 5.75
CA ALA A 318 6.26 -12.50 4.93
C ALA A 318 6.53 -13.16 3.57
N ALA A 319 5.59 -13.96 3.08
CA ALA A 319 5.72 -14.62 1.78
C ALA A 319 5.39 -13.71 0.58
N GLY A 320 5.64 -14.29 -0.60
CA GLY A 320 5.27 -13.85 -1.94
C GLY A 320 6.34 -13.06 -2.67
N ALA A 321 6.42 -11.74 -2.54
CA ALA A 321 7.44 -10.97 -3.27
C ALA A 321 8.79 -10.93 -2.52
N GLY A 322 9.89 -11.15 -3.26
CA GLY A 322 11.25 -11.05 -2.75
C GLY A 322 11.97 -12.37 -2.57
N TRP A 323 13.29 -12.32 -2.46
CA TRP A 323 14.11 -13.50 -2.30
C TRP A 323 14.27 -13.89 -0.82
N LEU A 324 14.20 -12.93 0.10
CA LEU A 324 14.47 -13.14 1.52
C LEU A 324 13.43 -14.02 2.23
N GLN A 325 12.27 -14.26 1.62
CA GLN A 325 11.28 -15.20 2.14
C GLN A 325 11.82 -16.64 2.23
N TRP A 326 12.88 -16.96 1.47
CA TRP A 326 13.55 -18.28 1.45
C TRP A 326 14.75 -18.37 2.40
N GLU A 327 15.04 -17.29 3.12
CA GLU A 327 16.12 -17.24 4.10
C GLU A 327 15.60 -17.47 5.52
N GLU A 328 16.50 -17.83 6.42
CA GLU A 328 16.16 -18.10 7.82
C GLU A 328 16.26 -16.82 8.67
N ALA A 329 15.47 -16.76 9.75
CA ALA A 329 15.66 -15.76 10.79
C ALA A 329 17.10 -15.82 11.34
N GLY A 330 17.69 -14.66 11.63
CA GLY A 330 19.11 -14.52 11.96
C GLY A 330 20.00 -14.17 10.76
N THR A 331 19.49 -14.29 9.53
CA THR A 331 20.18 -13.81 8.33
C THR A 331 20.44 -12.31 8.44
N LYS A 332 21.63 -11.85 8.03
CA LYS A 332 22.03 -10.45 8.10
C LYS A 332 22.10 -9.82 6.71
N GLN A 333 21.53 -8.62 6.59
CA GLN A 333 21.58 -7.79 5.39
C GLN A 333 21.94 -6.37 5.78
N THR A 334 22.56 -5.60 4.88
CA THR A 334 22.77 -4.17 5.16
C THR A 334 21.48 -3.37 4.89
N VAL A 335 21.30 -2.22 5.53
CA VAL A 335 20.18 -1.30 5.22
C VAL A 335 20.14 -0.96 3.72
N GLY A 336 21.30 -0.79 3.08
CA GLY A 336 21.40 -0.56 1.64
C GLY A 336 20.92 -1.75 0.80
N ASP A 337 21.27 -2.98 1.19
CA ASP A 337 20.80 -4.19 0.50
C ASP A 337 19.30 -4.36 0.67
N LEU A 338 18.77 -4.13 1.87
CA LEU A 338 17.33 -4.19 2.12
C LEU A 338 16.57 -3.16 1.29
N LEU A 339 17.06 -1.92 1.17
CA LEU A 339 16.48 -0.89 0.30
C LEU A 339 16.49 -1.33 -1.16
N LEU A 340 17.60 -1.90 -1.62
CA LEU A 340 17.72 -2.39 -2.98
C LEU A 340 16.70 -3.49 -3.27
N LEU A 341 16.62 -4.50 -2.40
CA LEU A 341 15.68 -5.63 -2.53
C LEU A 341 14.22 -5.16 -2.46
N MET A 342 13.90 -4.27 -1.51
CA MET A 342 12.56 -3.69 -1.36
C MET A 342 12.12 -2.96 -2.63
N MET A 343 13.00 -2.14 -3.24
CA MET A 343 12.60 -1.33 -4.39
C MET A 343 12.67 -2.06 -5.73
N THR A 344 13.59 -3.02 -5.90
CA THR A 344 13.82 -3.68 -7.20
C THR A 344 13.21 -5.07 -7.33
N GLN A 345 12.95 -5.76 -6.22
CA GLN A 345 12.30 -7.08 -6.19
C GLN A 345 11.01 -7.07 -5.38
N SER A 346 10.61 -5.88 -4.90
CA SER A 346 9.44 -5.72 -4.06
C SER A 346 9.48 -6.56 -2.79
N ASP A 347 10.68 -6.84 -2.25
CA ASP A 347 10.88 -7.84 -1.20
C ASP A 347 10.12 -7.50 0.10
N ASN A 348 9.19 -8.38 0.51
CA ASN A 348 8.31 -8.16 1.65
C ASN A 348 9.05 -8.26 2.99
N VAL A 349 9.96 -9.22 3.13
CA VAL A 349 10.78 -9.39 4.35
C VAL A 349 11.70 -8.18 4.53
N ALA A 350 12.34 -7.71 3.46
CA ALA A 350 13.14 -6.49 3.50
C ALA A 350 12.31 -5.27 3.93
N THR A 351 11.08 -5.18 3.45
CA THR A 351 10.17 -4.08 3.78
C THR A 351 9.82 -4.08 5.26
N ASN A 352 9.38 -5.22 5.80
CA ASN A 352 9.00 -5.32 7.20
C ASN A 352 10.19 -5.06 8.13
N ALA A 353 11.38 -5.58 7.78
CA ALA A 353 12.61 -5.26 8.50
C ALA A 353 12.91 -3.75 8.48
N LEU A 354 12.79 -3.09 7.33
CA LEU A 354 13.01 -1.64 7.23
C LEU A 354 11.97 -0.83 8.01
N VAL A 355 10.70 -1.21 7.96
CA VAL A 355 9.62 -0.60 8.76
C VAL A 355 9.96 -0.67 10.25
N ARG A 356 10.39 -1.84 10.74
CA ARG A 356 10.85 -2.01 12.12
C ARG A 356 12.05 -1.11 12.43
N MET A 357 13.02 -1.02 11.53
CA MET A 357 14.24 -0.21 11.73
C MET A 357 13.98 1.29 11.76
N VAL A 358 12.96 1.79 11.04
CA VAL A 358 12.64 3.23 11.04
C VAL A 358 11.76 3.68 12.21
N GLY A 359 11.21 2.74 12.99
CA GLY A 359 10.40 3.03 14.17
C GLY A 359 8.96 2.49 14.12
N GLY A 360 8.65 1.61 13.16
CA GLY A 360 7.32 1.01 13.00
C GLY A 360 6.43 1.76 11.99
N PRO A 361 5.21 1.24 11.76
CA PRO A 361 4.29 1.80 10.76
C PRO A 361 3.92 3.25 11.05
N GLU A 362 3.81 3.64 12.32
CA GLU A 362 3.36 4.98 12.69
C GLU A 362 4.35 6.05 12.24
N HIS A 363 5.65 5.75 12.30
CA HIS A 363 6.66 6.64 11.76
C HIS A 363 6.59 6.75 10.22
N VAL A 364 6.26 5.66 9.52
CA VAL A 364 6.07 5.67 8.07
C VAL A 364 4.84 6.50 7.69
N ASN A 365 3.75 6.37 8.46
CA ASN A 365 2.52 7.12 8.31
C ASN A 365 2.74 8.63 8.56
N ASP A 366 3.49 8.99 9.61
CA ASP A 366 3.91 10.37 9.86
C ASP A 366 4.74 10.94 8.71
N VAL A 367 5.64 10.13 8.14
CA VAL A 367 6.43 10.52 6.97
C VAL A 367 5.52 10.78 5.78
N ALA A 368 4.58 9.88 5.45
CA ALA A 368 3.62 10.08 4.36
C ALA A 368 2.81 11.37 4.56
N ALA A 369 2.22 11.56 5.75
CA ALA A 369 1.44 12.75 6.08
C ALA A 369 2.26 14.04 5.96
N SER A 370 3.54 14.02 6.37
CA SER A 370 4.45 15.18 6.23
C SER A 370 4.76 15.57 4.78
N LEU A 371 4.58 14.64 3.84
CA LEU A 371 4.77 14.85 2.41
C LEU A 371 3.47 15.29 1.71
N GLY A 372 2.37 15.43 2.46
CA GLY A 372 1.05 15.78 1.94
C GLY A 372 0.15 14.57 1.66
N ALA A 373 0.61 13.35 1.93
CA ALA A 373 -0.15 12.12 1.71
C ALA A 373 -0.84 11.65 3.00
N LYS A 374 -2.05 12.17 3.25
CA LYS A 374 -2.78 11.97 4.51
C LYS A 374 -3.67 10.74 4.52
N ASP A 375 -4.05 10.25 3.34
CA ASP A 375 -4.93 9.10 3.15
C ASP A 375 -4.14 7.81 2.85
N THR A 376 -2.83 7.95 2.70
CA THR A 376 -1.87 6.84 2.67
C THR A 376 -1.64 6.30 4.07
N LEU A 377 -1.91 5.00 4.25
CA LEU A 377 -1.73 4.34 5.53
C LEU A 377 -1.09 2.97 5.34
N LEU A 378 0.05 2.76 6.01
CA LEU A 378 0.59 1.44 6.32
C LEU A 378 -0.14 0.95 7.58
N TYR A 379 -1.20 0.18 7.35
CA TYR A 379 -2.11 -0.33 8.37
C TYR A 379 -1.59 -1.63 9.00
N GLN A 380 -0.96 -2.48 8.19
CA GLN A 380 -0.41 -3.76 8.60
C GLN A 380 0.93 -4.02 7.92
N LYS A 381 1.66 -5.01 8.44
CA LYS A 381 2.89 -5.49 7.81
C LYS A 381 2.60 -5.87 6.36
N VAL A 382 3.58 -5.63 5.49
CA VAL A 382 3.45 -5.94 4.07
C VAL A 382 3.51 -7.45 3.89
N SER A 383 2.51 -7.99 3.21
CA SER A 383 2.44 -9.38 2.79
C SER A 383 1.86 -9.47 1.37
N SER A 384 1.56 -10.69 0.90
CA SER A 384 1.02 -10.91 -0.45
C SER A 384 -0.48 -11.15 -0.46
N GLU A 385 -1.04 -11.39 0.70
CA GLU A 385 -2.46 -11.46 0.99
C GLU A 385 -3.01 -10.05 1.17
N ARG A 386 -4.32 -9.89 0.96
CA ARG A 386 -4.99 -8.61 1.16
C ARG A 386 -6.31 -8.73 1.90
N GLY A 387 -6.73 -7.59 2.43
CA GLY A 387 -8.07 -7.41 2.93
C GLY A 387 -9.13 -7.45 1.83
N ALA A 388 -10.37 -7.60 2.26
CA ALA A 388 -11.52 -7.48 1.36
C ALA A 388 -11.73 -6.03 0.92
N VAL A 389 -11.46 -5.07 1.81
CA VAL A 389 -11.69 -3.63 1.60
C VAL A 389 -10.43 -2.80 1.88
N PRO A 390 -10.14 -1.74 1.08
CA PRO A 390 -8.98 -0.89 1.30
C PRO A 390 -8.94 -0.21 2.68
N GLY A 391 -10.09 0.15 3.24
CA GLY A 391 -10.18 0.81 4.54
C GLY A 391 -9.61 -0.01 5.71
N LEU A 392 -9.53 -1.33 5.56
CA LEU A 392 -9.02 -2.28 6.56
C LEU A 392 -7.68 -2.90 6.14
N ASP A 393 -6.93 -2.23 5.25
CA ASP A 393 -5.64 -2.69 4.73
C ASP A 393 -4.69 -1.49 4.46
N ASN A 394 -3.48 -1.81 4.01
CA ASN A 394 -2.51 -0.88 3.47
C ASN A 394 -3.08 -0.16 2.25
N ARG A 395 -3.25 1.15 2.33
CA ARG A 395 -4.01 1.93 1.35
C ARG A 395 -3.34 3.24 0.97
N THR A 396 -3.82 3.81 -0.14
CA THR A 396 -3.39 5.11 -0.66
C THR A 396 -4.42 5.66 -1.64
N THR A 397 -4.25 6.92 -2.04
CA THR A 397 -4.92 7.54 -3.20
C THR A 397 -3.90 7.82 -4.33
N PRO A 398 -4.34 8.00 -5.59
CA PRO A 398 -3.47 8.47 -6.66
C PRO A 398 -2.81 9.82 -6.33
N ARG A 399 -3.58 10.77 -5.77
CA ARG A 399 -3.07 12.10 -5.41
C ARG A 399 -1.98 12.05 -4.36
N ASP A 400 -2.16 11.24 -3.32
CA ASP A 400 -1.18 11.09 -2.24
C ASP A 400 0.16 10.57 -2.77
N MET A 401 0.14 9.54 -3.61
CA MET A 401 1.37 9.00 -4.21
C MET A 401 2.04 10.03 -5.11
N ALA A 402 1.29 10.73 -5.95
CA ALA A 402 1.83 11.79 -6.79
C ALA A 402 2.44 12.94 -5.97
N ALA A 403 1.85 13.29 -4.82
CA ALA A 403 2.36 14.31 -3.90
C ALA A 403 3.69 13.88 -3.26
N MET A 404 3.80 12.64 -2.78
CA MET A 404 5.07 12.11 -2.26
C MET A 404 6.15 12.07 -3.33
N LEU A 405 5.81 11.60 -4.53
CA LEU A 405 6.73 11.57 -5.68
C LEU A 405 7.14 12.98 -6.11
N GLN A 406 6.25 13.97 -6.03
CA GLN A 406 6.59 15.37 -6.29
C GLN A 406 7.68 15.84 -5.32
N LYS A 407 7.52 15.56 -4.03
CA LYS A 407 8.53 15.90 -3.02
C LYS A 407 9.86 15.21 -3.26
N ILE A 408 9.87 13.96 -3.75
CA ILE A 408 11.10 13.28 -4.16
C ILE A 408 11.72 13.96 -5.40
N ALA A 409 10.91 14.29 -6.40
CA ALA A 409 11.37 14.91 -7.65
C ALA A 409 11.99 16.30 -7.42
N GLU A 410 11.43 17.07 -6.49
CA GLU A 410 11.86 18.42 -6.12
C GLU A 410 13.01 18.45 -5.09
N GLY A 411 13.39 17.30 -4.53
CA GLY A 411 14.45 17.23 -3.52
C GLY A 411 14.02 17.67 -2.12
N GLU A 412 12.72 17.58 -1.82
CA GLU A 412 12.09 18.04 -0.57
C GLU A 412 11.59 16.90 0.32
N ALA A 413 11.53 15.67 -0.20
CA ALA A 413 11.09 14.52 0.60
C ALA A 413 12.10 14.15 1.70
N ALA A 414 13.37 14.39 1.43
CA ALA A 414 14.53 14.32 2.32
C ALA A 414 15.51 15.40 1.85
N GLY A 415 16.81 15.30 2.17
CA GLY A 415 17.82 16.13 1.51
C GLY A 415 17.94 15.83 0.01
N GLU A 416 18.25 16.86 -0.78
CA GLU A 416 18.36 16.81 -2.25
C GLU A 416 19.19 15.61 -2.75
N LYS A 417 20.31 15.31 -2.08
CA LYS A 417 21.17 14.18 -2.43
C LYS A 417 20.49 12.83 -2.22
N SER A 418 19.75 12.67 -1.12
CA SER A 418 19.00 11.44 -0.82
C SER A 418 17.85 11.25 -1.79
N CYS A 419 17.12 12.32 -2.13
CA CYS A 419 16.11 12.28 -3.18
C CYS A 419 16.71 11.88 -4.55
N GLY A 420 17.91 12.35 -4.87
CA GLY A 420 18.66 11.88 -6.04
C GLY A 420 18.90 10.37 -6.02
N TYR A 421 19.35 9.83 -4.89
CA TYR A 421 19.54 8.38 -4.73
C TYR A 421 18.23 7.58 -4.75
N MET A 422 17.14 8.10 -4.22
CA MET A 422 15.81 7.48 -4.34
C MET A 422 15.41 7.34 -5.81
N LYS A 423 15.55 8.40 -6.61
CA LYS A 423 15.25 8.37 -8.05
C LYS A 423 16.13 7.37 -8.78
N GLU A 424 17.44 7.33 -8.49
CA GLU A 424 18.36 6.34 -9.07
C GLU A 424 17.99 4.90 -8.71
N LEU A 425 17.56 4.66 -7.47
CA LEU A 425 17.12 3.35 -7.01
C LEU A 425 15.82 2.92 -7.70
N MET A 426 14.84 3.80 -7.80
CA MET A 426 13.59 3.55 -8.53
C MET A 426 13.85 3.26 -10.02
N LEU A 427 14.75 4.00 -10.67
CA LEU A 427 15.17 3.75 -12.06
C LEU A 427 15.93 2.43 -12.26
N THR A 428 16.38 1.79 -11.18
CA THR A 428 17.08 0.50 -11.25
C THR A 428 16.11 -0.68 -11.29
N ASN A 429 14.83 -0.45 -11.01
CA ASN A 429 13.80 -1.48 -11.08
C ASN A 429 13.59 -1.91 -12.54
N GLU A 430 14.09 -3.10 -12.91
CA GLU A 430 13.92 -3.66 -14.25
C GLU A 430 12.71 -4.62 -14.37
N LEU A 431 11.98 -4.87 -13.26
CA LEU A 431 10.85 -5.80 -13.23
C LEU A 431 9.50 -5.12 -13.50
N ASP A 432 9.37 -3.84 -13.14
CA ASP A 432 8.12 -3.09 -13.18
C ASP A 432 8.15 -2.07 -14.33
N TRP A 433 7.78 -2.48 -15.55
CA TRP A 433 7.88 -1.67 -16.77
C TRP A 433 6.53 -1.11 -17.27
N TRP A 434 5.46 -1.16 -16.45
CA TRP A 434 4.11 -0.82 -16.90
C TRP A 434 3.95 0.65 -17.26
N LEU A 435 4.46 1.58 -16.43
CA LEU A 435 4.52 2.99 -16.83
C LEU A 435 5.36 3.18 -18.09
N ASP A 436 6.53 2.54 -18.16
CA ASP A 436 7.46 2.64 -19.30
C ASP A 436 6.85 2.17 -20.62
N ALA A 437 5.90 1.22 -20.60
CA ALA A 437 5.19 0.75 -21.79
C ALA A 437 4.40 1.87 -22.49
N GLY A 438 3.89 2.83 -21.71
CA GLY A 438 3.18 4.00 -22.22
C GLY A 438 4.11 5.10 -22.74
N LEU A 439 5.41 5.03 -22.45
CA LEU A 439 6.39 6.08 -22.75
C LEU A 439 7.12 5.83 -24.09
N PRO A 440 7.69 6.88 -24.72
CA PRO A 440 8.51 6.71 -25.91
C PRO A 440 9.75 5.84 -25.68
N GLN A 441 10.23 5.21 -26.76
CA GLN A 441 11.45 4.42 -26.75
C GLN A 441 12.65 5.30 -26.32
N ASP A 442 13.21 5.05 -25.13
CA ASP A 442 14.30 5.79 -24.44
C ASP A 442 13.85 6.79 -23.34
N VAL A 443 12.56 6.89 -23.04
CA VAL A 443 12.02 7.56 -21.84
C VAL A 443 11.71 6.50 -20.78
N TYR A 444 12.04 6.80 -19.52
CA TYR A 444 11.88 5.87 -18.40
C TYR A 444 11.30 6.60 -17.20
N ALA A 445 10.42 5.95 -16.46
CA ALA A 445 9.93 6.40 -15.18
C ALA A 445 10.84 5.91 -14.04
N ALA A 446 11.14 6.77 -13.09
CA ALA A 446 11.59 6.33 -11.77
C ALA A 446 10.34 5.85 -11.01
N ASN A 447 10.06 4.55 -11.04
CA ASN A 447 8.76 4.02 -10.61
C ASN A 447 8.81 2.94 -9.52
N LYS A 448 7.62 2.63 -8.99
CA LYS A 448 7.36 1.45 -8.18
C LYS A 448 5.98 0.93 -8.52
N ALA A 449 5.91 -0.31 -9.01
CA ALA A 449 4.62 -0.99 -9.19
C ALA A 449 4.17 -1.72 -7.92
N GLY A 450 2.89 -2.02 -7.86
CA GLY A 450 2.28 -2.88 -6.86
C GLY A 450 1.21 -3.73 -7.51
N TRP A 451 1.20 -5.00 -7.14
CA TRP A 451 0.15 -5.91 -7.55
C TRP A 451 -0.24 -6.82 -6.39
N LEU A 452 -1.54 -7.07 -6.27
CA LEU A 452 -2.17 -8.15 -5.50
C LEU A 452 -3.25 -8.77 -6.39
N TYR A 453 -3.92 -9.84 -5.97
CA TYR A 453 -5.00 -10.42 -6.77
C TYR A 453 -6.07 -9.36 -7.10
N GLN A 454 -6.30 -9.11 -8.40
CA GLN A 454 -7.23 -8.10 -8.94
C GLN A 454 -6.93 -6.65 -8.54
N VAL A 455 -5.70 -6.35 -8.14
CA VAL A 455 -5.22 -5.02 -7.76
C VAL A 455 -3.93 -4.77 -8.51
N TYR A 456 -3.90 -3.69 -9.29
CA TYR A 456 -2.74 -3.33 -10.10
C TYR A 456 -2.50 -1.84 -9.99
N GLY A 457 -1.25 -1.44 -9.85
CA GLY A 457 -0.88 -0.04 -9.88
C GLY A 457 0.60 0.17 -10.17
N ASP A 458 0.92 1.36 -10.67
CA ASP A 458 2.28 1.82 -10.86
C ASP A 458 2.31 3.33 -10.69
N VAL A 459 3.35 3.80 -9.99
CA VAL A 459 3.52 5.21 -9.67
C VAL A 459 4.95 5.61 -9.95
N GLY A 460 5.17 6.81 -10.47
CA GLY A 460 6.52 7.22 -10.83
C GLY A 460 6.72 8.68 -11.15
N ILE A 461 7.99 9.02 -11.30
CA ILE A 461 8.49 10.33 -11.71
C ILE A 461 9.07 10.18 -13.12
N VAL A 462 8.63 11.01 -14.05
CA VAL A 462 9.20 11.08 -15.41
C VAL A 462 9.91 12.41 -15.57
N GLU A 463 11.19 12.37 -15.93
CA GLU A 463 12.01 13.56 -16.20
C GLU A 463 12.73 13.39 -17.56
N HIS A 464 12.25 14.05 -18.61
CA HIS A 464 12.82 13.93 -19.95
C HIS A 464 12.71 15.21 -20.77
N ASP A 465 13.81 15.69 -21.34
CA ASP A 465 13.87 16.84 -22.27
C ASP A 465 13.09 18.09 -21.84
N GLY A 466 13.02 18.35 -20.52
CA GLY A 466 12.31 19.50 -19.95
C GLY A 466 10.86 19.21 -19.54
N HIS A 467 10.35 18.02 -19.80
CA HIS A 467 9.08 17.52 -19.27
C HIS A 467 9.33 16.80 -17.95
N ARG A 468 8.77 17.33 -16.87
CA ARG A 468 8.87 16.76 -15.52
C ARG A 468 7.49 16.64 -14.93
N TYR A 469 7.07 15.42 -14.61
CA TYR A 469 5.78 15.16 -13.99
C TYR A 469 5.84 13.94 -13.08
N THR A 470 4.87 13.83 -12.19
CA THR A 470 4.59 12.60 -11.46
C THR A 470 3.26 12.03 -11.91
N VAL A 471 3.15 10.70 -11.89
CA VAL A 471 1.93 9.98 -12.26
C VAL A 471 1.71 8.85 -11.27
N ALA A 472 0.47 8.67 -10.87
CA ALA A 472 0.04 7.52 -10.09
C ALA A 472 -1.21 6.93 -10.74
N ILE A 473 -1.15 5.64 -11.10
CA ILE A 473 -2.26 4.90 -11.69
C ILE A 473 -2.51 3.68 -10.80
N LEU A 474 -3.74 3.56 -10.30
CA LEU A 474 -4.13 2.53 -9.35
C LEU A 474 -5.43 1.87 -9.80
N SER A 475 -5.60 0.60 -9.45
CA SER A 475 -6.84 -0.13 -9.68
C SER A 475 -7.14 -1.11 -8.55
N LYS A 476 -8.42 -1.40 -8.32
CA LYS A 476 -8.93 -2.41 -7.39
C LYS A 476 -10.10 -3.16 -8.02
N HIS A 477 -10.33 -4.38 -7.55
CA HIS A 477 -11.45 -5.24 -8.00
C HIS A 477 -11.46 -5.44 -9.52
N GLY A 478 -10.26 -5.50 -10.11
CA GLY A 478 -10.07 -5.72 -11.54
C GLY A 478 -10.25 -7.18 -11.97
N SER A 479 -9.90 -7.46 -13.22
CA SER A 479 -9.70 -8.83 -13.70
C SER A 479 -8.57 -9.53 -12.95
N ALA A 480 -8.65 -10.86 -12.84
CA ALA A 480 -7.56 -11.68 -12.30
C ALA A 480 -6.33 -11.72 -13.24
N THR A 481 -6.49 -11.27 -14.48
CA THR A 481 -5.42 -11.25 -15.47
C THR A 481 -4.59 -9.98 -15.35
N VAL A 482 -3.29 -10.15 -15.10
CA VAL A 482 -2.34 -9.03 -14.97
C VAL A 482 -2.29 -8.17 -16.24
N ASP A 483 -2.51 -8.77 -17.41
CA ASP A 483 -2.45 -8.09 -18.71
C ASP A 483 -3.46 -6.94 -18.81
N GLU A 484 -4.66 -7.08 -18.26
CA GLU A 484 -5.67 -6.02 -18.31
C GLU A 484 -5.29 -4.80 -17.45
N GLY A 485 -4.74 -5.05 -16.26
CA GLY A 485 -4.19 -3.99 -15.40
C GLY A 485 -2.96 -3.33 -16.03
N ALA A 486 -2.06 -4.11 -16.63
CA ALA A 486 -0.90 -3.59 -17.33
C ALA A 486 -1.27 -2.70 -18.53
N LEU A 487 -2.26 -3.11 -19.33
CA LEU A 487 -2.78 -2.31 -20.44
C LEU A 487 -3.45 -1.02 -19.98
N LEU A 488 -4.18 -1.05 -18.86
CA LEU A 488 -4.73 0.16 -18.23
C LEU A 488 -3.62 1.15 -17.87
N ILE A 489 -2.57 0.69 -17.22
CA ILE A 489 -1.45 1.52 -16.80
C ILE A 489 -0.69 2.06 -18.02
N GLU A 490 -0.45 1.22 -19.04
CA GLU A 490 0.19 1.62 -20.29
C GLU A 490 -0.58 2.76 -20.99
N ASP A 491 -1.90 2.60 -21.17
CA ASP A 491 -2.74 3.57 -21.85
C ASP A 491 -2.77 4.92 -21.11
N LEU A 492 -2.97 4.89 -19.79
CA LEU A 492 -3.02 6.10 -18.97
C LEU A 492 -1.65 6.78 -18.86
N SER A 493 -0.57 6.01 -18.81
CA SER A 493 0.81 6.54 -18.86
C SER A 493 1.07 7.27 -20.19
N ARG A 494 0.63 6.69 -21.31
CA ARG A 494 0.73 7.31 -22.63
C ARG A 494 -0.02 8.63 -22.70
N MET A 495 -1.26 8.65 -22.22
CA MET A 495 -2.08 9.87 -22.15
C MET A 495 -1.42 10.94 -21.26
N ALA A 496 -0.85 10.54 -20.13
CA ALA A 496 -0.13 11.46 -19.25
C ALA A 496 1.09 12.09 -19.94
N TRP A 497 1.85 11.30 -20.71
CA TRP A 497 2.99 11.76 -21.50
C TRP A 497 2.58 12.73 -22.61
N GLU A 498 1.60 12.35 -23.44
CA GLU A 498 1.11 13.19 -24.56
C GLU A 498 0.58 14.55 -24.06
N ALA A 499 -0.02 14.58 -22.86
CA ALA A 499 -0.48 15.81 -22.22
C ALA A 499 0.64 16.79 -21.85
N GLN A 500 1.90 16.34 -21.78
CA GLN A 500 3.05 17.22 -21.49
C GLN A 500 3.54 18.00 -22.72
N GLY A 501 2.85 17.89 -23.86
CA GLY A 501 3.24 18.55 -25.13
C GLY A 501 4.27 17.78 -25.94
N GLY A 502 4.29 16.45 -25.77
CA GLY A 502 5.12 15.50 -26.53
C GLY A 502 4.45 15.00 -27.80
#